data_AF-A0A3Q7R330-F1
#
_entry.id   AF-A0A3Q7R330-F1
#
_cell.length_a   1.000
_cell.length_b   1.000
_cell.length_c   1.000
_cell.angle_alpha   90.00
_cell.angle_beta   90.00
_cell.angle_gamma   90.00
#
_symmetry.space_group_name_H-M   'P 1'
#
loop_
_entity.id
_entity.type
_entity.pdbx_description
1 polymer ?
#
loop_
_entity_poly.entity_id
_entity_poly.type
_entity_poly.pdbx_seq_one_letter_code
_entity_poly.pdbx_strand_id
1 'polypeptide(L)'
;MSLSGMFDGELSVCTIAGLYSTATSLVSSQCWFLSIYAGTVLPGYRRGTEALDCFRHAASEVGKEEFLDRLIRSEDGEIVSTPKMQYYDKVLRLLDVVGLPELVIQLASSILTEVGGDWKSQATLRTCIFKHHLDLGHNSQAYEALTQIPDSSRQLDCLRQLVVVLCERSQLQDLVEFPYVNLHNEVVAIIESRARAVDLMTHNYYELLYAFHVFRHNYRKAGTVMFEYGMRLGKEVRTLRGLEKQGNCYLAAVNCLRLIRPEYAWIVHPASGAMYDRPGASPKRNHDGECTAAPTNRQIEILELGDLEKECSLARIRLTLAQHDPSAVAVAGSSSAEEMVSLLVQAGLFDTAISLCQTFKLPLTPVFEGLAFKCIKLQLGGEAAQAEAWSWLAANQLSSVITTKESSATDEAWRLLSTYLERYKVQNNLYHHCVINKLLSHGVPLPNWLINSYKKVDAAELLRLYLNYDLLEEAVDLVSEYVDAVLGKGHQYFGIEFPLSATAPMVWLPYSSIDQLLQALGENSANSHNIALSQKILDKLEDYQQKVDKATRDLLYRRNL
;
A
#
# COMPACT_ATOMS: atom_id res chain seq x y z
N MET A 1 -21.86 24.76 -40.26
CA MET A 1 -22.47 25.77 -41.15
C MET A 1 -21.37 26.35 -42.00
N SER A 2 -21.50 26.27 -43.32
CA SER A 2 -20.54 26.84 -44.27
C SER A 2 -20.43 28.35 -44.07
N LEU A 3 -19.20 28.86 -44.00
CA LEU A 3 -18.86 30.29 -43.93
C LEU A 3 -19.44 31.13 -45.09
N SER A 4 -19.97 30.49 -46.14
CA SER A 4 -20.70 31.16 -47.22
C SER A 4 -21.99 31.83 -46.71
N GLY A 5 -22.71 31.16 -45.80
CA GLY A 5 -24.05 31.61 -45.39
C GLY A 5 -24.10 32.88 -44.54
N MET A 6 -22.96 33.41 -44.09
CA MET A 6 -22.92 34.62 -43.25
C MET A 6 -22.80 35.91 -44.07
N PHE A 7 -22.43 35.82 -45.37
CA PHE A 7 -22.20 36.98 -46.24
C PHE A 7 -22.76 36.83 -47.67
N ASP A 8 -23.46 35.73 -47.99
CA ASP A 8 -23.97 35.45 -49.34
C ASP A 8 -25.07 36.44 -49.83
N GLY A 9 -25.52 37.39 -49.01
CA GLY A 9 -26.65 38.29 -49.34
C GLY A 9 -26.33 39.59 -50.07
N GLU A 10 -25.10 40.12 -50.04
CA GLU A 10 -24.82 41.48 -50.55
C GLU A 10 -23.53 41.57 -51.40
N LEU A 11 -23.15 40.48 -52.09
CA LEU A 11 -22.05 40.49 -53.07
C LEU A 11 -22.45 41.10 -54.43
N SER A 12 -23.65 41.66 -54.53
CA SER A 12 -24.16 42.32 -55.73
C SER A 12 -24.61 43.72 -55.36
N VAL A 13 -23.82 44.71 -55.77
CA VAL A 13 -24.13 46.15 -55.98
C VAL A 13 -23.09 47.01 -55.25
N CYS A 14 -22.02 47.35 -55.96
CA CYS A 14 -21.32 48.62 -55.79
C CYS A 14 -20.58 48.96 -57.09
N THR A 15 -21.33 49.50 -58.04
CA THR A 15 -20.83 50.16 -59.24
C THR A 15 -20.38 51.57 -58.86
N ILE A 16 -19.09 51.84 -59.05
CA ILE A 16 -18.45 53.09 -59.50
C ILE A 16 -18.83 54.43 -58.82
N ALA A 17 -17.76 55.05 -58.29
CA ALA A 17 -17.49 56.48 -58.15
C ALA A 17 -18.17 57.28 -57.02
N GLY A 18 -17.33 57.66 -56.05
CA GLY A 18 -17.51 58.87 -55.26
C GLY A 18 -17.49 58.64 -53.75
N LEU A 19 -16.30 58.49 -53.16
CA LEU A 19 -15.93 58.82 -51.76
C LEU A 19 -14.51 58.25 -51.48
N TYR A 20 -13.50 58.88 -52.07
CA TYR A 20 -12.11 58.36 -52.14
C TYR A 20 -11.26 58.58 -50.88
N SER A 21 -11.84 58.98 -49.75
CA SER A 21 -11.09 59.33 -48.53
C SER A 21 -11.41 58.46 -47.31
N THR A 22 -12.58 57.82 -47.26
CA THR A 22 -13.01 56.93 -46.16
C THR A 22 -13.05 55.46 -46.59
N ALA A 23 -13.17 55.18 -47.89
CA ALA A 23 -13.22 53.81 -48.41
C ALA A 23 -11.87 53.07 -48.40
N THR A 24 -10.73 53.75 -48.23
CA THR A 24 -9.41 53.09 -48.21
C THR A 24 -9.20 52.21 -46.97
N SER A 25 -9.85 52.51 -45.83
CA SER A 25 -9.82 51.67 -44.63
C SER A 25 -10.76 50.45 -44.71
N LEU A 26 -11.95 50.58 -45.31
CA LEU A 26 -12.87 49.45 -45.47
C LEU A 26 -12.48 48.52 -46.61
N VAL A 27 -12.09 49.07 -47.76
CA VAL A 27 -11.62 48.27 -48.90
C VAL A 27 -10.34 47.54 -48.51
N SER A 28 -9.48 48.11 -47.67
CA SER A 28 -8.36 47.36 -47.11
C SER A 28 -8.83 46.27 -46.13
N SER A 29 -9.78 46.52 -45.22
CA SER A 29 -10.28 45.48 -44.31
C SER A 29 -10.93 44.29 -45.04
N GLN A 30 -11.69 44.53 -46.12
CA GLN A 30 -12.30 43.49 -46.97
C GLN A 30 -11.28 42.79 -47.89
N CYS A 31 -10.32 43.55 -48.46
CA CYS A 31 -9.22 42.96 -49.24
C CYS A 31 -8.27 42.12 -48.38
N TRP A 32 -8.08 42.47 -47.11
CA TRP A 32 -7.30 41.68 -46.16
C TRP A 32 -8.09 40.50 -45.57
N PHE A 33 -9.43 40.59 -45.51
CA PHE A 33 -10.30 39.43 -45.25
C PHE A 33 -10.11 38.35 -46.31
N LEU A 34 -10.11 38.74 -47.58
CA LEU A 34 -9.79 37.88 -48.73
C LEU A 34 -8.33 37.43 -48.74
N SER A 35 -7.37 38.24 -48.25
CA SER A 35 -5.96 37.88 -48.22
C SER A 35 -5.58 36.96 -47.04
N ILE A 36 -6.29 37.03 -45.91
CA ILE A 36 -6.23 36.05 -44.82
C ILE A 36 -6.81 34.72 -45.31
N TYR A 37 -7.95 34.75 -46.00
CA TYR A 37 -8.56 33.55 -46.59
C TYR A 37 -7.66 32.92 -47.67
N ALA A 38 -7.02 33.75 -48.51
CA ALA A 38 -6.01 33.33 -49.49
C ALA A 38 -4.65 32.97 -48.85
N GLY A 39 -4.41 33.35 -47.60
CA GLY A 39 -3.23 33.05 -46.79
C GLY A 39 -3.18 31.61 -46.27
N THR A 40 -4.24 30.83 -46.50
CA THR A 40 -4.26 29.37 -46.27
C THR A 40 -3.22 28.59 -47.08
N VAL A 41 -2.51 29.24 -48.02
CA VAL A 41 -1.56 28.59 -48.92
C VAL A 41 -0.07 28.82 -48.57
N LEU A 42 0.31 29.83 -47.77
CA LEU A 42 1.73 30.07 -47.42
C LEU A 42 1.92 30.71 -46.03
N PRO A 43 2.91 30.29 -45.22
CA PRO A 43 3.10 30.78 -43.85
C PRO A 43 3.72 32.19 -43.89
N GLY A 44 2.98 33.20 -43.43
CA GLY A 44 3.41 34.59 -43.47
C GLY A 44 3.07 35.34 -42.19
N TYR A 45 3.84 35.14 -41.13
CA TYR A 45 3.81 35.90 -39.87
C TYR A 45 3.70 37.42 -40.10
N ARG A 46 4.34 37.95 -41.16
CA ARG A 46 4.35 39.37 -41.52
C ARG A 46 3.00 39.90 -42.05
N ARG A 47 2.18 39.07 -42.70
CA ARG A 47 0.82 39.45 -43.16
C ARG A 47 -0.20 39.40 -42.04
N GLY A 48 0.06 38.60 -41.00
CA GLY A 48 -0.77 38.53 -39.81
C GLY A 48 -0.78 39.85 -39.03
N THR A 49 0.38 40.42 -38.76
CA THR A 49 0.52 41.69 -38.02
C THR A 49 -0.09 42.88 -38.76
N GLU A 50 0.06 42.94 -40.09
CA GLU A 50 -0.55 43.99 -40.93
C GLU A 50 -2.09 43.92 -40.87
N ALA A 51 -2.65 42.71 -40.89
CA ALA A 51 -4.09 42.54 -40.75
C ALA A 51 -4.58 42.90 -39.33
N LEU A 52 -3.79 42.63 -38.28
CA LEU A 52 -4.12 43.06 -36.91
C LEU A 52 -4.23 44.58 -36.78
N ASP A 53 -3.31 45.32 -37.39
CA ASP A 53 -3.35 46.78 -37.37
C ASP A 53 -4.57 47.32 -38.13
N CYS A 54 -4.99 46.65 -39.21
CA CYS A 54 -6.25 46.96 -39.89
C CYS A 54 -7.47 46.68 -39.00
N PHE A 55 -7.51 45.56 -38.28
CA PHE A 55 -8.61 45.25 -37.35
C PHE A 55 -8.67 46.24 -36.18
N ARG A 56 -7.52 46.69 -35.66
CA ARG A 56 -7.45 47.76 -34.65
C ARG A 56 -7.98 49.09 -35.18
N HIS A 57 -7.60 49.45 -36.41
CA HIS A 57 -8.08 50.67 -37.04
C HIS A 57 -9.60 50.61 -37.29
N ALA A 58 -10.11 49.49 -37.78
CA ALA A 58 -11.54 49.28 -37.98
C ALA A 58 -12.33 49.35 -36.66
N ALA A 59 -11.79 48.84 -35.55
CA ALA A 59 -12.43 48.93 -34.24
C ALA A 59 -12.61 50.38 -33.72
N SER A 60 -11.75 51.30 -34.15
CA SER A 60 -11.87 52.73 -33.81
C SER A 60 -13.01 53.44 -34.55
N GLU A 61 -13.42 52.88 -35.70
CA GLU A 61 -14.51 53.38 -36.56
C GLU A 61 -15.86 52.70 -36.29
N VAL A 62 -15.90 51.72 -35.38
CA VAL A 62 -17.15 51.10 -34.89
C VAL A 62 -18.05 52.15 -34.21
N GLY A 63 -19.26 52.31 -34.73
CA GLY A 63 -20.24 53.34 -34.34
C GLY A 63 -20.28 54.58 -35.25
N LYS A 64 -19.38 54.70 -36.24
CA LYS A 64 -19.43 55.74 -37.29
C LYS A 64 -19.93 55.22 -38.64
N GLU A 65 -19.90 53.91 -38.84
CA GLU A 65 -20.21 53.26 -40.12
C GLU A 65 -21.32 52.21 -39.98
N GLU A 66 -22.39 52.35 -40.78
CA GLU A 66 -23.56 51.47 -40.74
C GLU A 66 -23.25 50.00 -41.11
N PHE A 67 -22.18 49.75 -41.86
CA PHE A 67 -21.76 48.40 -42.25
C PHE A 67 -21.21 47.61 -41.05
N LEU A 68 -20.36 48.24 -40.22
CA LEU A 68 -19.83 47.62 -39.01
C LEU A 68 -20.94 47.40 -37.98
N ASP A 69 -21.90 48.33 -37.88
CA ASP A 69 -23.07 48.16 -37.02
C ASP A 69 -24.00 47.03 -37.49
N ARG A 70 -24.13 46.82 -38.82
CA ARG A 70 -24.81 45.64 -39.38
C ARG A 70 -24.05 44.35 -39.08
N LEU A 71 -22.72 44.36 -39.17
CA LEU A 71 -21.87 43.22 -38.84
C LEU A 71 -21.91 42.87 -37.35
N ILE A 72 -22.10 43.85 -36.46
CA ILE A 72 -22.12 43.67 -35.01
C ILE A 72 -23.46 43.10 -34.52
N ARG A 73 -24.60 43.46 -35.14
CA ARG A 73 -25.92 42.89 -34.80
C ARG A 73 -25.88 41.36 -34.85
N SER A 74 -26.09 40.72 -33.70
CA SER A 74 -26.39 39.29 -33.60
C SER A 74 -27.91 39.09 -33.58
N GLU A 75 -28.38 37.95 -34.10
CA GLU A 75 -29.78 37.53 -34.00
C GLU A 75 -30.20 37.22 -32.55
N ASP A 76 -29.25 37.09 -31.62
CA ASP A 76 -29.52 36.90 -30.19
C ASP A 76 -29.53 38.25 -29.43
N GLY A 77 -30.70 38.58 -28.90
CA GLY A 77 -31.04 39.87 -28.28
C GLY A 77 -30.58 40.05 -26.83
N GLU A 78 -29.28 39.96 -26.55
CA GLU A 78 -28.72 40.45 -25.28
C GLU A 78 -27.62 41.49 -25.53
N ILE A 79 -28.01 42.77 -25.52
CA ILE A 79 -27.09 43.92 -25.57
C ILE A 79 -26.49 44.12 -24.18
N VAL A 80 -25.46 43.35 -23.85
CA VAL A 80 -24.78 43.44 -22.54
C VAL A 80 -23.36 44.02 -22.66
N SER A 81 -22.82 44.14 -23.88
CA SER A 81 -21.44 44.59 -24.12
C SER A 81 -21.39 45.82 -25.03
N THR A 82 -20.36 46.66 -24.86
CA THR A 82 -20.12 47.80 -25.76
C THR A 82 -19.99 47.32 -27.22
N PRO A 83 -20.44 48.10 -28.22
CA PRO A 83 -20.44 47.68 -29.64
C PRO A 83 -19.03 47.34 -30.14
N LYS A 84 -18.00 48.02 -29.61
CA LYS A 84 -16.58 47.69 -29.84
C LYS A 84 -16.21 46.30 -29.33
N MET A 85 -16.68 45.90 -28.14
CA MET A 85 -16.40 44.57 -27.59
C MET A 85 -17.09 43.46 -28.41
N GLN A 86 -18.29 43.72 -28.95
CA GLN A 86 -18.97 42.77 -29.84
C GLN A 86 -18.25 42.59 -31.18
N TYR A 87 -17.68 43.66 -31.73
CA TYR A 87 -16.80 43.59 -32.89
C TYR A 87 -15.55 42.75 -32.60
N TYR A 88 -14.86 43.04 -31.49
CA TYR A 88 -13.67 42.28 -31.10
C TYR A 88 -13.97 40.80 -30.84
N ASP A 89 -15.11 40.46 -30.22
CA ASP A 89 -15.52 39.06 -30.02
C ASP A 89 -15.72 38.31 -31.36
N LYS A 90 -16.30 38.97 -32.37
CA LYS A 90 -16.42 38.41 -33.74
C LYS A 90 -15.06 38.24 -34.40
N VAL A 91 -14.15 39.20 -34.26
CA VAL A 91 -12.78 39.10 -34.81
C VAL A 91 -11.98 38.00 -34.11
N LEU A 92 -12.10 37.84 -32.79
CA LEU A 92 -11.45 36.76 -32.05
C LEU A 92 -11.95 35.38 -32.51
N ARG A 93 -13.28 35.19 -32.67
CA ARG A 93 -13.85 33.94 -33.21
C ARG A 93 -13.36 33.63 -34.63
N LEU A 94 -13.20 34.65 -35.48
CA LEU A 94 -12.68 34.46 -36.83
C LEU A 94 -11.21 34.01 -36.80
N LEU A 95 -10.40 34.61 -35.94
CA LEU A 95 -8.99 34.23 -35.80
C LEU A 95 -8.82 32.84 -35.17
N ASP A 96 -9.75 32.43 -34.30
CA ASP A 96 -9.83 31.06 -33.78
C ASP A 96 -10.07 30.05 -34.91
N VAL A 97 -10.98 30.37 -35.85
CA VAL A 97 -11.27 29.53 -37.03
C VAL A 97 -10.07 29.45 -37.98
N VAL A 98 -9.29 30.52 -38.10
CA VAL A 98 -8.09 30.58 -38.96
C VAL A 98 -6.88 29.87 -38.32
N GLY A 99 -6.91 29.63 -37.00
CA GLY A 99 -5.87 28.85 -36.31
C GLY A 99 -4.56 29.60 -36.08
N LEU A 100 -4.60 30.92 -35.88
CA LEU A 100 -3.41 31.76 -35.61
C LEU A 100 -3.41 32.30 -34.17
N PRO A 101 -2.95 31.50 -33.17
CA PRO A 101 -3.11 31.83 -31.76
C PRO A 101 -2.25 33.01 -31.27
N GLU A 102 -1.10 33.28 -31.88
CA GLU A 102 -0.24 34.42 -31.52
C GLU A 102 -0.91 35.77 -31.80
N LEU A 103 -1.66 35.86 -32.91
CA LEU A 103 -2.37 37.07 -33.31
C LEU A 103 -3.59 37.33 -32.41
N VAL A 104 -4.25 36.25 -31.96
CA VAL A 104 -5.34 36.31 -30.99
C VAL A 104 -4.85 36.89 -29.67
N ILE A 105 -3.69 36.44 -29.17
CA ILE A 105 -3.09 36.94 -27.93
C ILE A 105 -2.74 38.44 -28.05
N GLN A 106 -2.15 38.87 -29.18
CA GLN A 106 -1.79 40.26 -29.40
C GLN A 106 -3.01 41.20 -29.48
N LEU A 107 -4.09 40.76 -30.13
CA LEU A 107 -5.34 41.52 -30.13
C LEU A 107 -5.98 41.54 -28.75
N ALA A 108 -6.10 40.38 -28.11
CA ALA A 108 -6.75 40.26 -26.81
C ALA A 108 -6.02 41.05 -25.72
N SER A 109 -4.69 41.08 -25.73
CA SER A 109 -3.91 41.94 -24.84
C SER A 109 -4.11 43.43 -25.12
N SER A 110 -4.21 43.85 -26.40
CA SER A 110 -4.58 45.26 -26.70
C SER A 110 -6.00 45.63 -26.29
N ILE A 111 -6.96 44.72 -26.47
CA ILE A 111 -8.35 44.96 -26.05
C ILE A 111 -8.41 45.10 -24.53
N LEU A 112 -7.62 44.34 -23.78
CA LEU A 112 -7.52 44.49 -22.32
C LEU A 112 -6.93 45.84 -21.89
N THR A 113 -5.99 46.41 -22.65
CA THR A 113 -5.43 47.73 -22.36
C THR A 113 -6.36 48.88 -22.74
N GLU A 114 -7.21 48.69 -23.77
CA GLU A 114 -8.12 49.71 -24.28
C GLU A 114 -9.50 49.70 -23.59
N VAL A 115 -9.98 48.53 -23.15
CA VAL A 115 -11.32 48.36 -22.58
C VAL A 115 -11.27 48.32 -21.04
N GLY A 116 -11.44 49.49 -20.43
CA GLY A 116 -11.60 49.65 -18.98
C GLY A 116 -13.01 49.33 -18.43
N GLY A 117 -13.83 48.53 -19.11
CA GLY A 117 -15.23 48.31 -18.75
C GLY A 117 -15.69 46.85 -18.84
N ASP A 118 -16.45 46.42 -17.83
CA ASP A 118 -17.05 45.10 -17.58
C ASP A 118 -16.11 43.94 -17.21
N TRP A 119 -16.14 43.56 -15.92
CA TRP A 119 -15.42 42.42 -15.36
C TRP A 119 -15.73 41.09 -16.08
N LYS A 120 -16.95 40.94 -16.62
CA LYS A 120 -17.38 39.74 -17.36
C LYS A 120 -16.66 39.60 -18.70
N SER A 121 -16.50 40.71 -19.41
CA SER A 121 -15.83 40.79 -20.72
C SER A 121 -14.31 40.70 -20.55
N GLN A 122 -13.78 41.26 -19.46
CA GLN A 122 -12.40 41.02 -19.05
C GLN A 122 -12.16 39.54 -18.72
N ALA A 123 -13.07 38.88 -18.02
CA ALA A 123 -12.95 37.46 -17.71
C ALA A 123 -12.99 36.57 -18.97
N THR A 124 -13.88 36.82 -19.93
CA THR A 124 -13.92 36.04 -21.19
C THR A 124 -12.64 36.20 -21.99
N LEU A 125 -12.15 37.43 -22.10
CA LEU A 125 -10.94 37.76 -22.86
C LEU A 125 -9.68 37.16 -22.22
N ARG A 126 -9.59 37.19 -20.89
CA ARG A 126 -8.51 36.54 -20.13
C ARG A 126 -8.54 35.02 -20.26
N THR A 127 -9.72 34.40 -20.25
CA THR A 127 -9.88 32.96 -20.53
C THR A 127 -9.49 32.61 -21.96
N CYS A 128 -9.78 33.47 -22.95
CA CYS A 128 -9.32 33.31 -24.32
C CYS A 128 -7.80 33.36 -24.41
N ILE A 129 -7.17 34.40 -23.87
CA ILE A 129 -5.69 34.52 -23.79
C ILE A 129 -5.07 33.27 -23.15
N PHE A 130 -5.63 32.78 -22.04
CA PHE A 130 -5.18 31.56 -21.39
C PHE A 130 -5.22 30.34 -22.31
N LYS A 131 -6.35 30.09 -23.00
CA LYS A 131 -6.50 28.94 -23.90
C LYS A 131 -5.46 28.97 -25.01
N HIS A 132 -5.24 30.13 -25.62
CA HIS A 132 -4.32 30.29 -26.73
C HIS A 132 -2.85 30.21 -26.32
N HIS A 133 -2.48 30.74 -25.14
CA HIS A 133 -1.14 30.52 -24.58
C HIS A 133 -0.91 29.05 -24.23
N LEU A 134 -1.95 28.35 -23.76
CA LEU A 134 -1.90 26.92 -23.49
C LEU A 134 -1.72 26.13 -24.78
N ASP A 135 -2.44 26.46 -25.85
CA ASP A 135 -2.30 25.81 -27.16
C ASP A 135 -0.89 26.00 -27.75
N LEU A 136 -0.28 27.19 -27.56
CA LEU A 136 1.09 27.49 -27.97
C LEU A 136 2.19 26.85 -27.10
N GLY A 137 1.84 26.34 -25.91
CA GLY A 137 2.82 25.77 -24.97
C GLY A 137 3.63 26.79 -24.18
N HIS A 138 3.19 28.06 -24.13
CA HIS A 138 3.80 29.09 -23.29
C HIS A 138 3.29 29.00 -21.84
N ASN A 139 3.78 28.00 -21.11
CA ASN A 139 3.24 27.61 -19.80
C ASN A 139 3.31 28.72 -18.74
N SER A 140 4.40 29.50 -18.69
CA SER A 140 4.56 30.62 -17.76
C SER A 140 3.57 31.75 -18.03
N GLN A 141 3.41 32.12 -19.31
CA GLN A 141 2.48 33.17 -19.74
C GLN A 141 1.01 32.74 -19.54
N ALA A 142 0.70 31.46 -19.78
CA ALA A 142 -0.61 30.90 -19.49
C ALA A 142 -0.93 30.98 -17.98
N TYR A 143 0.02 30.65 -17.12
CA TYR A 143 -0.14 30.77 -15.67
C TYR A 143 -0.34 32.23 -15.22
N GLU A 144 0.44 33.17 -15.76
CA GLU A 144 0.26 34.61 -15.49
C GLU A 144 -1.14 35.08 -15.91
N ALA A 145 -1.62 34.68 -17.10
CA ALA A 145 -2.97 35.01 -17.56
C ALA A 145 -4.05 34.45 -16.63
N LEU A 146 -3.85 33.25 -16.09
CA LEU A 146 -4.78 32.60 -15.14
C LEU A 146 -4.88 33.34 -13.81
N THR A 147 -3.75 33.83 -13.27
CA THR A 147 -3.78 34.60 -12.01
C THR A 147 -4.50 35.95 -12.13
N GLN A 148 -4.64 36.46 -13.35
CA GLN A 148 -5.27 37.75 -13.64
C GLN A 148 -6.78 37.64 -13.97
N ILE A 149 -7.37 36.44 -13.89
CA ILE A 149 -8.81 36.23 -14.11
C ILE A 149 -9.59 36.70 -12.85
N PRO A 150 -10.56 37.63 -12.99
CA PRO A 150 -11.32 38.16 -11.84
C PRO A 150 -12.44 37.21 -11.34
N ASP A 151 -12.89 36.27 -12.19
CA ASP A 151 -13.95 35.30 -11.86
C ASP A 151 -13.35 33.99 -11.33
N SER A 152 -13.62 33.68 -10.06
CA SER A 152 -13.12 32.48 -9.38
C SER A 152 -13.57 31.18 -10.03
N SER A 153 -14.80 31.13 -10.59
CA SER A 153 -15.34 29.92 -11.19
C SER A 153 -14.59 29.55 -12.48
N ARG A 154 -14.44 30.53 -13.39
CA ARG A 154 -13.68 30.39 -14.63
C ARG A 154 -12.19 30.15 -14.36
N GLN A 155 -11.64 30.76 -13.32
CA GLN A 155 -10.25 30.52 -12.91
C GLN A 155 -10.02 29.05 -12.54
N LEU A 156 -10.95 28.40 -11.84
CA LEU A 156 -10.86 26.97 -11.50
C LEU A 156 -10.98 26.07 -12.73
N ASP A 157 -11.85 26.40 -13.68
CA ASP A 157 -11.97 25.62 -14.92
C ASP A 157 -10.72 25.75 -15.81
N CYS A 158 -10.17 26.97 -15.92
CA CYS A 158 -8.88 27.19 -16.57
C CYS A 158 -7.75 26.44 -15.86
N LEU A 159 -7.75 26.41 -14.51
CA LEU A 159 -6.76 25.67 -13.73
C LEU A 159 -6.85 24.16 -13.96
N ARG A 160 -8.06 23.60 -13.98
CA ARG A 160 -8.30 22.19 -14.34
C ARG A 160 -7.74 21.90 -15.73
N GLN A 161 -8.04 22.75 -16.72
CA GLN A 161 -7.54 22.59 -18.08
C GLN A 161 -6.01 22.68 -18.14
N LEU A 162 -5.38 23.61 -17.40
CA LEU A 162 -3.93 23.75 -17.31
C LEU A 162 -3.29 22.47 -16.78
N VAL A 163 -3.75 21.98 -15.62
CA VAL A 163 -3.25 20.74 -14.99
C VAL A 163 -3.41 19.56 -15.95
N VAL A 164 -4.55 19.47 -16.64
CA VAL A 164 -4.83 18.38 -17.57
C VAL A 164 -3.86 18.36 -18.74
N VAL A 165 -3.71 19.50 -19.42
CA VAL A 165 -2.86 19.63 -20.61
C VAL A 165 -1.38 19.48 -20.26
N LEU A 166 -0.93 20.04 -19.13
CA LEU A 166 0.47 19.87 -18.69
C LEU A 166 0.80 18.41 -18.34
N CYS A 167 -0.14 17.69 -17.73
CA CYS A 167 0.03 16.26 -17.48
C CYS A 167 0.07 15.43 -18.77
N GLU A 168 -0.78 15.74 -19.75
CA GLU A 168 -0.79 15.06 -21.07
C GLU A 168 0.48 15.35 -21.88
N ARG A 169 1.02 16.56 -21.76
CA ARG A 169 2.29 16.97 -22.40
C ARG A 169 3.55 16.55 -21.64
N SER A 170 3.41 15.85 -20.51
CA SER A 170 4.50 15.43 -19.60
C SER A 170 5.42 16.56 -19.10
N GLN A 171 4.97 17.81 -19.13
CA GLN A 171 5.70 18.99 -18.62
C GLN A 171 5.48 19.15 -17.11
N LEU A 172 5.96 18.17 -16.34
CA LEU A 172 5.70 18.06 -14.91
C LEU A 172 6.53 19.04 -14.05
N GLN A 173 7.68 19.49 -14.56
CA GLN A 173 8.57 20.43 -13.85
C GLN A 173 7.89 21.77 -13.64
N ASP A 174 7.38 22.36 -14.72
CA ASP A 174 6.64 23.63 -14.70
C ASP A 174 5.48 23.56 -13.71
N LEU A 175 4.73 22.45 -13.70
CA LEU A 175 3.60 22.26 -12.79
C LEU A 175 4.02 22.29 -11.31
N VAL A 176 5.21 21.80 -10.96
CA VAL A 176 5.71 21.79 -9.57
C VAL A 176 6.30 23.14 -9.18
N GLU A 177 6.98 23.81 -10.12
CA GLU A 177 7.67 25.07 -9.86
C GLU A 177 6.71 26.24 -9.65
N PHE A 178 5.55 26.26 -10.33
CA PHE A 178 4.61 27.38 -10.28
C PHE A 178 4.16 27.77 -8.85
N PRO A 179 4.17 29.07 -8.47
CA PRO A 179 3.89 29.51 -7.09
C PRO A 179 2.44 29.36 -6.58
N TYR A 180 1.46 29.00 -7.44
CA TYR A 180 0.01 28.87 -7.15
C TYR A 180 -0.59 29.73 -6.04
N VAL A 181 -0.31 31.04 -6.03
CA VAL A 181 -0.78 31.95 -4.98
C VAL A 181 -2.31 31.84 -4.81
N ASN A 182 -2.77 31.49 -3.61
CA ASN A 182 -4.18 31.20 -3.25
C ASN A 182 -4.89 30.05 -4.00
N LEU A 183 -4.22 29.36 -4.93
CA LEU A 183 -4.78 28.24 -5.70
C LEU A 183 -4.20 26.87 -5.30
N HIS A 184 -3.27 26.84 -4.34
CA HIS A 184 -2.60 25.63 -3.87
C HIS A 184 -3.57 24.48 -3.52
N ASN A 185 -4.59 24.76 -2.70
CA ASN A 185 -5.52 23.73 -2.24
C ASN A 185 -6.36 23.18 -3.39
N GLU A 186 -6.69 24.03 -4.36
CA GLU A 186 -7.48 23.66 -5.54
C GLU A 186 -6.67 22.79 -6.51
N VAL A 187 -5.39 23.14 -6.75
CA VAL A 187 -4.48 22.29 -7.55
C VAL A 187 -4.34 20.91 -6.91
N VAL A 188 -4.10 20.86 -5.60
CA VAL A 188 -4.01 19.59 -4.87
C VAL A 188 -5.30 18.79 -4.98
N ALA A 189 -6.47 19.42 -4.78
CA ALA A 189 -7.77 18.76 -4.91
C ALA A 189 -8.02 18.22 -6.33
N ILE A 190 -7.64 18.97 -7.37
CA ILE A 190 -7.75 18.53 -8.77
C ILE A 190 -6.84 17.32 -9.02
N ILE A 191 -5.56 17.41 -8.65
CA ILE A 191 -4.61 16.30 -8.84
C ILE A 191 -5.03 15.08 -8.04
N GLU A 192 -5.47 15.24 -6.79
CA GLU A 192 -5.99 14.15 -5.95
C GLU A 192 -7.23 13.47 -6.56
N SER A 193 -8.21 14.26 -7.01
CA SER A 193 -9.43 13.74 -7.63
C SER A 193 -9.10 12.93 -8.89
N ARG A 194 -8.17 13.41 -9.71
CA ARG A 194 -7.71 12.72 -10.91
C ARG A 194 -6.85 11.50 -10.58
N ALA A 195 -5.98 11.59 -9.57
CA ALA A 195 -5.21 10.47 -9.07
C ALA A 195 -6.11 9.34 -8.56
N ARG A 196 -7.27 9.63 -7.97
CA ARG A 196 -8.26 8.64 -7.53
C ARG A 196 -9.13 8.09 -8.68
N ALA A 197 -9.39 8.88 -9.72
CA ALA A 197 -10.23 8.50 -10.84
C ALA A 197 -9.50 7.67 -11.92
N VAL A 198 -8.22 7.97 -12.16
CA VAL A 198 -7.43 7.37 -13.25
C VAL A 198 -6.81 6.03 -12.81
N ASP A 199 -6.61 5.12 -13.77
CA ASP A 199 -5.92 3.85 -13.57
C ASP A 199 -4.42 4.05 -13.31
N LEU A 200 -3.93 3.39 -12.26
CA LEU A 200 -2.56 3.52 -11.71
C LEU A 200 -1.46 3.19 -12.72
N MET A 201 -1.76 2.42 -13.76
CA MET A 201 -0.78 1.94 -14.75
C MET A 201 -0.57 2.89 -15.93
N THR A 202 -1.44 3.91 -16.08
CA THR A 202 -1.40 4.81 -17.26
C THR A 202 -0.66 6.12 -16.97
N HIS A 203 -0.94 6.77 -15.84
CA HIS A 203 -0.40 8.08 -15.49
C HIS A 203 -0.02 8.15 -14.01
N ASN A 204 1.18 8.66 -13.73
CA ASN A 204 1.76 8.68 -12.38
C ASN A 204 1.36 9.93 -11.57
N TYR A 205 0.05 10.18 -11.40
CA TYR A 205 -0.43 11.35 -10.65
C TYR A 205 -0.01 11.36 -9.16
N TYR A 206 0.13 10.19 -8.53
CA TYR A 206 0.60 10.10 -7.14
C TYR A 206 2.08 10.48 -6.98
N GLU A 207 2.93 10.09 -7.93
CA GLU A 207 4.36 10.45 -7.94
C GLU A 207 4.53 11.96 -8.16
N LEU A 208 3.71 12.54 -9.04
CA LEU A 208 3.63 13.99 -9.25
C LEU A 208 3.18 14.73 -7.99
N LEU A 209 2.10 14.27 -7.34
CA LEU A 209 1.57 14.88 -6.13
C LEU A 209 2.58 14.79 -4.97
N TYR A 210 3.31 13.69 -4.87
CA TYR A 210 4.43 13.56 -3.94
C TYR A 210 5.54 14.56 -4.22
N ALA A 211 6.00 14.67 -5.47
CA ALA A 211 7.03 15.64 -5.85
C ALA A 211 6.59 17.09 -5.54
N PHE A 212 5.32 17.41 -5.81
CA PHE A 212 4.70 18.69 -5.49
C PHE A 212 4.76 19.01 -3.99
N HIS A 213 4.42 18.05 -3.13
CA HIS A 213 4.46 18.25 -1.68
C HIS A 213 5.88 18.31 -1.11
N VAL A 214 6.82 17.50 -1.64
CA VAL A 214 8.23 17.52 -1.22
C VAL A 214 8.90 18.85 -1.57
N PHE A 215 8.65 19.38 -2.77
CA PHE A 215 9.18 20.67 -3.20
C PHE A 215 8.72 21.85 -2.33
N ARG A 216 7.53 21.75 -1.75
CA ARG A 216 6.96 22.75 -0.83
C ARG A 216 7.22 22.44 0.65
N HIS A 217 8.09 21.47 0.95
CA HIS A 217 8.42 20.99 2.30
C HIS A 217 7.23 20.50 3.14
N ASN A 218 6.12 20.12 2.48
CA ASN A 218 4.92 19.58 3.12
C ASN A 218 5.03 18.05 3.26
N TYR A 219 6.00 17.59 4.04
CA TYR A 219 6.31 16.16 4.19
C TYR A 219 5.14 15.33 4.73
N ARG A 220 4.27 15.92 5.56
CA ARG A 220 3.11 15.22 6.13
C ARG A 220 2.10 14.81 5.05
N LYS A 221 1.76 15.76 4.18
CA LYS A 221 0.85 15.51 3.04
C LYS A 221 1.52 14.60 2.02
N ALA A 222 2.82 14.77 1.77
CA ALA A 222 3.59 13.87 0.90
C ALA A 222 3.52 12.41 1.36
N GLY A 223 3.72 12.16 2.66
CA GLY A 223 3.63 10.84 3.26
C GLY A 223 2.22 10.24 3.18
N THR A 224 1.18 11.08 3.38
CA THR A 224 -0.23 10.65 3.26
C THR A 224 -0.57 10.18 1.85
N VAL A 225 -0.13 10.95 0.84
CA VAL A 225 -0.36 10.63 -0.57
C VAL A 225 0.35 9.34 -0.98
N MET A 226 1.60 9.15 -0.54
CA MET A 226 2.35 7.93 -0.83
C MET A 226 1.78 6.70 -0.11
N PHE A 227 1.26 6.88 1.10
CA PHE A 227 0.56 5.80 1.80
C PHE A 227 -0.73 5.40 1.08
N GLU A 228 -1.56 6.37 0.67
CA GLU A 228 -2.77 6.12 -0.13
C GLU A 228 -2.43 5.40 -1.45
N TYR A 229 -1.36 5.83 -2.14
CA TYR A 229 -0.87 5.19 -3.36
C TYR A 229 -0.49 3.73 -3.13
N GLY A 230 0.29 3.44 -2.08
CA GLY A 230 0.70 2.08 -1.71
C GLY A 230 -0.49 1.17 -1.39
N MET A 231 -1.50 1.71 -0.69
CA MET A 231 -2.72 0.96 -0.38
C MET A 231 -3.53 0.62 -1.63
N ARG A 232 -3.66 1.58 -2.55
CA ARG A 232 -4.39 1.38 -3.81
C ARG A 232 -3.66 0.39 -4.72
N LEU A 233 -2.33 0.47 -4.79
CA LEU A 233 -1.49 -0.49 -5.52
C LEU A 233 -1.70 -1.92 -5.00
N GLY A 234 -1.75 -2.13 -3.68
CA GLY A 234 -1.99 -3.45 -3.09
C GLY A 234 -3.37 -4.04 -3.45
N LYS A 235 -4.38 -3.20 -3.68
CA LYS A 235 -5.74 -3.63 -4.05
C LYS A 235 -5.89 -3.89 -5.55
N GLU A 236 -5.37 -2.99 -6.38
CA GLU A 236 -5.61 -2.98 -7.84
C GLU A 236 -4.51 -3.70 -8.65
N VAL A 237 -3.25 -3.62 -8.22
CA VAL A 237 -2.09 -4.09 -9.00
C VAL A 237 -1.34 -5.18 -8.24
N ARG A 238 -1.92 -6.40 -8.26
CA ARG A 238 -1.35 -7.60 -7.63
C ARG A 238 -0.32 -8.30 -8.52
N THR A 239 0.66 -7.53 -8.97
CA THR A 239 1.80 -8.03 -9.75
C THR A 239 3.08 -7.86 -8.95
N LEU A 240 4.15 -8.60 -9.29
CA LEU A 240 5.45 -8.45 -8.64
C LEU A 240 5.92 -6.98 -8.62
N ARG A 241 5.86 -6.32 -9.78
CA ARG A 241 6.20 -4.90 -9.92
C ARG A 241 5.28 -3.98 -9.12
N GLY A 242 4.01 -4.33 -8.97
CA GLY A 242 3.05 -3.62 -8.12
C GLY A 242 3.42 -3.69 -6.64
N LEU A 243 3.83 -4.87 -6.16
CA LEU A 243 4.31 -5.08 -4.79
C LEU A 243 5.64 -4.35 -4.52
N GLU A 244 6.56 -4.35 -5.47
CA GLU A 244 7.80 -3.55 -5.38
C GLU A 244 7.49 -2.05 -5.26
N LYS A 245 6.61 -1.54 -6.12
CA LYS A 245 6.15 -0.15 -6.03
C LYS A 245 5.45 0.12 -4.70
N GLN A 246 4.61 -0.79 -4.23
CA GLN A 246 3.94 -0.65 -2.93
C GLN A 246 4.95 -0.51 -1.78
N GLY A 247 5.96 -1.38 -1.73
CA GLY A 247 7.03 -1.29 -0.73
C GLY A 247 7.78 0.03 -0.80
N ASN A 248 8.11 0.50 -2.00
CA ASN A 248 8.77 1.80 -2.21
C ASN A 248 7.90 2.98 -1.76
N CYS A 249 6.58 2.92 -1.98
CA CYS A 249 5.64 3.96 -1.55
C CYS A 249 5.57 4.05 -0.03
N TYR A 250 5.45 2.92 0.66
CA TYR A 250 5.45 2.90 2.13
C TYR A 250 6.79 3.36 2.70
N LEU A 251 7.92 2.96 2.10
CA LEU A 251 9.23 3.44 2.51
C LEU A 251 9.36 4.95 2.31
N ALA A 252 8.87 5.50 1.20
CA ALA A 252 8.85 6.94 0.96
C ALA A 252 7.98 7.68 1.99
N ALA A 253 6.83 7.11 2.36
CA ALA A 253 5.96 7.66 3.40
C ALA A 253 6.62 7.67 4.78
N VAL A 254 7.25 6.56 5.19
CA VAL A 254 8.03 6.46 6.44
C VAL A 254 9.17 7.49 6.45
N ASN A 255 9.91 7.61 5.35
CA ASN A 255 10.99 8.59 5.22
C ASN A 255 10.45 10.03 5.36
N CYS A 256 9.31 10.35 4.74
CA CYS A 256 8.69 11.67 4.87
C CYS A 256 8.29 11.98 6.31
N LEU A 257 7.72 11.02 7.04
CA LEU A 257 7.32 11.23 8.43
C LEU A 257 8.52 11.33 9.38
N ARG A 258 9.62 10.62 9.10
CA ARG A 258 10.87 10.73 9.87
C ARG A 258 11.55 12.10 9.74
N LEU A 259 11.28 12.83 8.66
CA LEU A 259 11.75 14.22 8.49
C LEU A 259 10.96 15.22 9.35
N ILE A 260 9.81 14.81 9.89
CA ILE A 260 8.93 15.65 10.71
C ILE A 260 9.22 15.36 12.18
N ARG A 261 8.94 16.34 13.05
CA ARG A 261 8.91 16.12 14.50
C ARG A 261 7.93 14.99 14.85
N PRO A 262 8.27 14.12 15.82
CA PRO A 262 7.47 12.95 16.17
C PRO A 262 6.04 13.31 16.61
N GLU A 263 5.86 14.47 17.25
CA GLU A 263 4.55 15.00 17.68
C GLU A 263 3.54 15.18 16.52
N TYR A 264 4.03 15.39 15.30
CA TYR A 264 3.20 15.63 14.11
C TYR A 264 3.31 14.49 13.08
N ALA A 265 3.98 13.39 13.42
CA ALA A 265 4.26 12.26 12.54
C ALA A 265 3.09 11.25 12.52
N TRP A 266 1.92 11.72 12.09
CA TRP A 266 0.70 10.91 11.98
C TRP A 266 -0.08 11.20 10.69
N ILE A 267 -0.70 10.15 10.16
CA ILE A 267 -1.53 10.17 8.95
C ILE A 267 -2.98 9.88 9.33
N VAL A 268 -3.91 10.55 8.66
CA VAL A 268 -5.34 10.27 8.79
C VAL A 268 -5.75 9.41 7.62
N HIS A 269 -6.33 8.24 7.92
CA HIS A 269 -6.82 7.34 6.90
C HIS A 269 -8.24 6.86 7.25
N PRO A 270 -9.17 6.73 6.28
CA PRO A 270 -10.42 6.02 6.52
C PRO A 270 -10.11 4.56 6.84
N ALA A 271 -10.56 4.04 7.98
CA ALA A 271 -10.25 2.68 8.45
C ALA A 271 -10.44 1.64 7.34
N SER A 272 -9.54 0.65 7.28
CA SER A 272 -9.59 -0.44 6.29
C SER A 272 -10.94 -1.17 6.35
N GLY A 273 -11.82 -0.88 5.39
CA GLY A 273 -13.20 -1.39 5.36
C GLY A 273 -14.25 -0.29 5.14
N ALA A 274 -13.89 0.98 5.37
CA ALA A 274 -14.66 2.11 4.86
C ALA A 274 -14.58 2.09 3.33
N MET A 275 -15.64 1.58 2.71
CA MET A 275 -15.79 1.54 1.27
C MET A 275 -15.63 2.96 0.73
N TYR A 276 -14.55 3.23 0.00
CA TYR A 276 -14.48 4.42 -0.84
C TYR A 276 -15.54 4.21 -1.91
N ASP A 277 -16.70 4.85 -1.76
CA ASP A 277 -17.61 4.96 -2.89
C ASP A 277 -16.84 5.71 -3.98
N ARG A 278 -16.51 4.98 -5.05
CA ARG A 278 -15.98 5.56 -6.28
C ARG A 278 -16.95 6.68 -6.67
N PRO A 279 -16.51 7.92 -6.89
CA PRO A 279 -17.39 8.95 -7.43
C PRO A 279 -18.01 8.43 -8.74
N GLY A 280 -19.32 8.17 -8.75
CA GLY A 280 -20.04 7.56 -9.88
C GLY A 280 -20.48 6.09 -9.70
N ALA A 281 -20.21 5.45 -8.56
CA ALA A 281 -20.80 4.15 -8.25
C ALA A 281 -22.33 4.30 -8.05
N SER A 282 -23.12 3.49 -8.75
CA SER A 282 -24.58 3.48 -8.58
C SER A 282 -24.94 3.16 -7.12
N PRO A 283 -25.87 3.92 -6.48
CA PRO A 283 -26.28 3.65 -5.12
C PRO A 283 -26.76 2.20 -4.96
N LYS A 284 -26.21 1.49 -3.97
CA LYS A 284 -26.66 0.13 -3.66
C LYS A 284 -28.13 0.18 -3.23
N ARG A 285 -29.00 -0.45 -4.02
CA ARG A 285 -30.43 -0.60 -3.72
C ARG A 285 -30.66 -1.90 -2.98
N ASN A 286 -31.55 -1.86 -1.98
CA ASN A 286 -32.08 -3.07 -1.35
C ASN A 286 -32.88 -3.90 -2.36
N HIS A 287 -33.24 -5.13 -1.97
CA HIS A 287 -34.14 -5.98 -2.73
C HIS A 287 -35.48 -5.29 -3.08
N ASP A 288 -35.88 -4.28 -2.28
CA ASP A 288 -37.09 -3.48 -2.48
C ASP A 288 -36.88 -2.20 -3.32
N GLY A 289 -35.69 -2.01 -3.92
CA GLY A 289 -35.39 -0.89 -4.81
C GLY A 289 -35.10 0.45 -4.11
N GLU A 290 -35.19 0.51 -2.78
CA GLU A 290 -34.81 1.69 -1.99
C GLU A 290 -33.28 1.84 -1.91
N CYS A 291 -32.80 3.07 -2.08
CA CYS A 291 -31.39 3.41 -1.90
C CYS A 291 -31.00 3.20 -0.43
N THR A 292 -30.04 2.30 -0.18
CA THR A 292 -29.43 2.21 1.15
C THR A 292 -28.68 3.50 1.44
N ALA A 293 -28.96 4.13 2.58
CA ALA A 293 -28.13 5.22 3.06
C ALA A 293 -26.69 4.71 3.21
N ALA A 294 -25.74 5.44 2.62
CA ALA A 294 -24.32 5.13 2.76
C ALA A 294 -23.98 4.98 4.26
N PRO A 295 -23.20 3.96 4.68
CA PRO A 295 -22.86 3.79 6.08
C PRO A 295 -22.13 5.05 6.56
N THR A 296 -22.78 5.79 7.47
CA THR A 296 -22.34 7.11 7.97
C THR A 296 -21.16 7.04 8.92
N ASN A 297 -20.69 5.85 9.29
CA ASN A 297 -19.48 5.68 10.08
C ASN A 297 -18.27 5.49 9.15
N ARG A 298 -17.76 6.59 8.59
CA ARG A 298 -16.35 6.66 8.18
C ARG A 298 -15.52 6.59 9.46
N GLN A 299 -15.20 5.39 9.93
CA GLN A 299 -14.22 5.23 11.00
C GLN A 299 -12.91 5.84 10.48
N ILE A 300 -12.40 6.84 11.19
CA ILE A 300 -11.15 7.51 10.86
C ILE A 300 -10.09 6.89 11.75
N GLU A 301 -9.07 6.31 11.14
CA GLU A 301 -7.92 5.74 11.83
C GLU A 301 -6.75 6.72 11.74
N ILE A 302 -6.13 6.99 12.89
CA ILE A 302 -4.92 7.79 12.99
C ILE A 302 -3.76 6.80 13.03
N LEU A 303 -2.95 6.80 11.98
CA LEU A 303 -1.77 5.94 11.88
C LEU A 303 -0.53 6.70 12.31
N GLU A 304 0.16 6.19 13.33
CA GLU A 304 1.44 6.70 13.78
C GLU A 304 2.59 6.10 12.96
N LEU A 305 3.80 6.65 13.14
CA LEU A 305 5.01 6.16 12.46
C LEU A 305 5.23 4.65 12.69
N GLY A 306 4.99 4.15 13.90
CA GLY A 306 5.16 2.74 14.23
C GLY A 306 4.23 1.82 13.43
N ASP A 307 3.01 2.27 13.14
CA ASP A 307 2.05 1.47 12.37
C ASP A 307 2.40 1.47 10.88
N LEU A 308 2.92 2.59 10.36
CA LEU A 308 3.45 2.67 9.00
C LEU A 308 4.70 1.81 8.79
N GLU A 309 5.56 1.71 9.80
CA GLU A 309 6.70 0.79 9.77
C GLU A 309 6.25 -0.68 9.74
N LYS A 310 5.18 -1.04 10.47
CA LYS A 310 4.57 -2.37 10.39
C LYS A 310 4.01 -2.65 8.99
N GLU A 311 3.25 -1.72 8.41
CA GLU A 311 2.73 -1.88 7.04
C GLU A 311 3.83 -1.96 5.98
N CYS A 312 4.90 -1.17 6.13
CA CYS A 312 6.08 -1.25 5.27
C CYS A 312 6.77 -2.61 5.41
N SER A 313 6.88 -3.15 6.63
CA SER A 313 7.46 -4.47 6.87
C SER A 313 6.61 -5.57 6.22
N LEU A 314 5.27 -5.48 6.33
CA LEU A 314 4.34 -6.41 5.73
C LEU A 314 4.41 -6.39 4.20
N ALA A 315 4.47 -5.21 3.57
CA ALA A 315 4.62 -5.09 2.12
C ALA A 315 5.95 -5.69 1.63
N ARG A 316 7.04 -5.50 2.38
CA ARG A 316 8.33 -6.12 2.06
C ARG A 316 8.26 -7.64 2.18
N ILE A 317 7.58 -8.16 3.20
CA ILE A 317 7.38 -9.60 3.39
C ILE A 317 6.54 -10.19 2.24
N ARG A 318 5.46 -9.52 1.82
CA ARG A 318 4.68 -9.91 0.64
C ARG A 318 5.54 -9.98 -0.62
N LEU A 319 6.43 -9.00 -0.81
CA LEU A 319 7.39 -9.00 -1.92
C LEU A 319 8.37 -10.19 -1.83
N THR A 320 8.92 -10.47 -0.65
CA THR A 320 9.83 -11.62 -0.49
C THR A 320 9.14 -12.95 -0.79
N LEU A 321 7.88 -13.13 -0.37
CA LEU A 321 7.12 -14.32 -0.74
C LEU A 321 6.89 -14.37 -2.26
N ALA A 322 6.46 -13.26 -2.87
CA ALA A 322 6.23 -13.17 -4.30
C ALA A 322 7.47 -13.46 -5.17
N GLN A 323 8.67 -13.15 -4.67
CA GLN A 323 9.94 -13.46 -5.33
C GLN A 323 10.31 -14.95 -5.22
N HIS A 324 10.02 -15.57 -4.08
CA HIS A 324 10.26 -17.00 -3.87
C HIS A 324 9.23 -17.89 -4.58
N ASP A 325 7.96 -17.49 -4.57
CA ASP A 325 6.87 -18.20 -5.23
C ASP A 325 6.03 -17.22 -6.09
N PRO A 326 6.32 -17.16 -7.40
CA PRO A 326 5.56 -16.33 -8.34
C PRO A 326 4.09 -16.71 -8.46
N SER A 327 3.68 -17.92 -8.07
CA SER A 327 2.27 -18.34 -8.12
C SER A 327 1.45 -17.74 -6.97
N ALA A 328 2.11 -17.44 -5.84
CA ALA A 328 1.47 -16.87 -4.64
C ALA A 328 1.26 -15.35 -4.70
N VAL A 329 1.70 -14.66 -5.75
CA VAL A 329 1.68 -13.18 -5.86
C VAL A 329 0.28 -12.59 -5.62
N ALA A 330 -0.75 -13.20 -6.23
CA ALA A 330 -2.12 -12.71 -6.12
C ALA A 330 -2.67 -12.84 -4.70
N VAL A 331 -2.34 -13.94 -4.01
CA VAL A 331 -2.78 -14.22 -2.64
C VAL A 331 -2.01 -13.36 -1.64
N ALA A 332 -0.70 -13.22 -1.82
CA ALA A 332 0.17 -12.40 -0.98
C ALA A 332 -0.29 -10.94 -0.92
N GLY A 333 -0.75 -10.38 -2.05
CA GLY A 333 -1.21 -8.99 -2.13
C GLY A 333 -2.44 -8.67 -1.28
N SER A 334 -3.32 -9.64 -1.00
CA SER A 334 -4.54 -9.46 -0.19
C SER A 334 -4.46 -10.04 1.22
N SER A 335 -3.41 -10.80 1.52
CA SER A 335 -3.32 -11.55 2.78
C SER A 335 -3.12 -10.63 3.98
N SER A 336 -3.88 -10.88 5.05
CA SER A 336 -3.67 -10.31 6.38
C SER A 336 -2.34 -10.78 6.99
N ALA A 337 -1.90 -10.17 8.09
CA ALA A 337 -0.67 -10.58 8.77
C ALA A 337 -0.74 -12.05 9.26
N GLU A 338 -1.90 -12.52 9.72
CA GLU A 338 -2.10 -13.90 10.17
C GLU A 338 -2.04 -14.92 9.00
N GLU A 339 -2.75 -14.63 7.92
CA GLU A 339 -2.70 -15.45 6.69
C GLU A 339 -1.28 -15.48 6.11
N MET A 340 -0.58 -14.34 6.16
CA MET A 340 0.80 -14.22 5.70
C MET A 340 1.75 -15.13 6.49
N VAL A 341 1.58 -15.30 7.82
CA VAL A 341 2.36 -16.27 8.60
C VAL A 341 2.16 -17.68 8.04
N SER A 342 0.92 -18.08 7.76
CA SER A 342 0.63 -19.42 7.22
C SER A 342 1.28 -19.65 5.85
N LEU A 343 1.27 -18.64 4.98
CA LEU A 343 1.87 -18.71 3.64
C LEU A 343 3.40 -18.77 3.71
N LEU A 344 4.03 -18.00 4.59
CA LEU A 344 5.48 -18.04 4.80
C LEU A 344 5.94 -19.40 5.32
N VAL A 345 5.18 -19.98 6.25
CA VAL A 345 5.43 -21.31 6.79
C VAL A 345 5.32 -22.39 5.70
N GLN A 346 4.33 -22.28 4.80
CA GLN A 346 4.21 -23.18 3.65
C GLN A 346 5.39 -23.04 2.68
N ALA A 347 5.82 -21.80 2.39
CA ALA A 347 7.00 -21.53 1.55
C ALA A 347 8.33 -21.95 2.21
N GLY A 348 8.38 -22.06 3.55
CA GLY A 348 9.58 -22.41 4.30
C GLY A 348 10.46 -21.21 4.68
N LEU A 349 9.92 -20.00 4.63
CA LEU A 349 10.59 -18.76 5.06
C LEU A 349 10.28 -18.51 6.55
N PHE A 350 10.96 -19.22 7.44
CA PHE A 350 10.67 -19.20 8.87
C PHE A 350 11.21 -17.95 9.57
N ASP A 351 12.40 -17.45 9.22
CA ASP A 351 12.93 -16.23 9.83
C ASP A 351 12.05 -15.01 9.56
N THR A 352 11.56 -14.88 8.33
CA THR A 352 10.66 -13.79 7.96
C THR A 352 9.31 -13.95 8.66
N ALA A 353 8.81 -15.18 8.83
CA ALA A 353 7.61 -15.46 9.61
C ALA A 353 7.78 -15.09 11.10
N ILE A 354 8.93 -15.41 11.71
CA ILE A 354 9.22 -15.04 13.10
C ILE A 354 9.29 -13.52 13.25
N SER A 355 9.98 -12.83 12.32
CA SER A 355 10.05 -11.37 12.29
C SER A 355 8.67 -10.72 12.16
N LEU A 356 7.79 -11.31 11.32
CA LEU A 356 6.40 -10.87 11.18
C LEU A 356 5.63 -11.04 12.49
N CYS A 357 5.71 -12.21 13.13
CA CYS A 357 5.05 -12.47 14.40
C CYS A 357 5.52 -11.53 15.51
N GLN A 358 6.81 -11.20 15.58
CA GLN A 358 7.34 -10.23 16.54
C GLN A 358 6.81 -8.81 16.28
N THR A 359 6.73 -8.41 15.00
CA THR A 359 6.28 -7.08 14.58
C THR A 359 4.80 -6.85 14.88
N PHE A 360 3.96 -7.86 14.64
CA PHE A 360 2.51 -7.81 14.86
C PHE A 360 2.04 -8.40 16.20
N LYS A 361 2.98 -8.87 17.05
CA LYS A 361 2.71 -9.56 18.33
C LYS A 361 1.79 -10.78 18.18
N LEU A 362 1.97 -11.55 17.09
CA LEU A 362 1.25 -12.79 16.82
C LEU A 362 1.91 -13.98 17.53
N PRO A 363 1.17 -15.07 17.83
CA PRO A 363 1.75 -16.27 18.39
C PRO A 363 2.74 -16.93 17.41
N LEU A 364 3.88 -17.40 17.92
CA LEU A 364 4.88 -18.14 17.14
C LEU A 364 4.53 -19.62 16.97
N THR A 365 3.48 -20.12 17.63
CA THR A 365 3.09 -21.54 17.58
C THR A 365 2.91 -22.07 16.16
N PRO A 366 2.26 -21.38 15.19
CA PRO A 366 2.08 -21.93 13.84
C PRO A 366 3.41 -22.09 13.09
N VAL A 367 4.41 -21.26 13.42
CA VAL A 367 5.75 -21.32 12.82
C VAL A 367 6.48 -22.58 13.27
N PHE A 368 6.45 -22.89 14.56
CA PHE A 368 7.07 -24.09 15.12
C PHE A 368 6.37 -25.37 14.67
N GLU A 369 5.03 -25.40 14.62
CA GLU A 369 4.28 -26.55 14.07
C GLU A 369 4.61 -26.80 12.61
N GLY A 370 4.66 -25.72 11.81
CA GLY A 370 4.99 -25.80 10.40
C GLY A 370 6.42 -26.25 10.14
N LEU A 371 7.38 -25.76 10.93
CA LEU A 371 8.77 -26.20 10.84
C LEU A 371 8.91 -27.67 11.24
N ALA A 372 8.29 -28.09 12.35
CA ALA A 372 8.27 -29.49 12.77
C ALA A 372 7.66 -30.38 11.67
N PHE A 373 6.54 -29.96 11.08
CA PHE A 373 5.90 -30.68 9.99
C PHE A 373 6.78 -30.79 8.73
N LYS A 374 7.53 -29.73 8.38
CA LYS A 374 8.52 -29.81 7.29
C LYS A 374 9.66 -30.77 7.61
N CYS A 375 10.15 -30.80 8.85
CA CYS A 375 11.17 -31.77 9.28
C CYS A 375 10.67 -33.22 9.15
N ILE A 376 9.43 -33.48 9.57
CA ILE A 376 8.77 -34.80 9.43
C ILE A 376 8.66 -35.19 7.95
N LYS A 377 8.15 -34.28 7.11
CA LYS A 377 8.04 -34.50 5.66
C LYS A 377 9.38 -34.79 5.00
N LEU A 378 10.45 -34.14 5.47
CA LEU A 378 11.80 -34.34 4.95
C LEU A 378 12.37 -35.69 5.37
N GLN A 379 12.12 -36.12 6.61
CA GLN A 379 12.54 -37.44 7.11
C GLN A 379 11.82 -38.60 6.40
N LEU A 380 10.54 -38.42 6.07
CA LEU A 380 9.74 -39.38 5.30
C LEU A 380 9.91 -39.22 3.78
N GLY A 381 10.53 -38.13 3.35
CA GLY A 381 10.72 -37.77 1.95
C GLY A 381 11.93 -38.47 1.34
N GLY A 382 11.83 -38.80 0.05
CA GLY A 382 12.96 -39.33 -0.71
C GLY A 382 14.00 -38.26 -1.07
N GLU A 383 15.00 -38.65 -1.86
CA GLU A 383 16.12 -37.77 -2.28
C GLU A 383 15.66 -36.46 -2.94
N ALA A 384 14.55 -36.49 -3.70
CA ALA A 384 14.00 -35.29 -4.32
C ALA A 384 13.55 -34.23 -3.29
N ALA A 385 12.96 -34.66 -2.17
CA ALA A 385 12.56 -33.75 -1.09
C ALA A 385 13.78 -33.16 -0.38
N GLN A 386 14.88 -33.91 -0.27
CA GLN A 386 16.14 -33.41 0.28
C GLN A 386 16.82 -32.39 -0.62
N ALA A 387 16.78 -32.59 -1.94
CA ALA A 387 17.32 -31.63 -2.89
C ALA A 387 16.55 -30.29 -2.84
N GLU A 388 15.22 -30.33 -2.79
CA GLU A 388 14.39 -29.14 -2.65
C GLU A 388 14.59 -28.46 -1.28
N ALA A 389 14.88 -29.24 -0.23
CA ALA A 389 14.98 -28.71 1.12
C ALA A 389 16.13 -27.71 1.33
N TRP A 390 17.24 -27.89 0.62
CA TRP A 390 18.36 -26.96 0.67
C TRP A 390 17.98 -25.53 0.27
N SER A 391 17.00 -25.36 -0.62
CA SER A 391 16.56 -24.04 -1.07
C SER A 391 15.91 -23.22 0.05
N TRP A 392 15.01 -23.84 0.83
CA TRP A 392 14.35 -23.17 1.96
C TRP A 392 15.24 -23.14 3.21
N LEU A 393 16.10 -24.14 3.42
CA LEU A 393 17.10 -24.09 4.51
C LEU A 393 18.07 -22.93 4.33
N ALA A 394 18.56 -22.69 3.11
CA ALA A 394 19.44 -21.56 2.81
C ALA A 394 18.76 -20.20 2.97
N ALA A 395 17.43 -20.13 2.80
CA ALA A 395 16.65 -18.91 3.00
C ALA A 395 16.48 -18.54 4.48
N ASN A 396 16.76 -19.47 5.40
CA ASN A 396 16.77 -19.23 6.84
C ASN A 396 18.22 -19.10 7.32
N GLN A 397 18.50 -18.06 8.11
CA GLN A 397 19.78 -17.73 8.71
C GLN A 397 20.22 -18.80 9.72
N LEU A 398 20.74 -19.89 9.19
CA LEU A 398 21.71 -20.72 9.89
C LEU A 398 23.03 -19.96 9.86
N SER A 399 23.30 -19.13 10.87
CA SER A 399 24.59 -18.43 11.04
C SER A 399 25.79 -19.38 11.19
N SER A 400 25.57 -20.69 11.11
CA SER A 400 26.60 -21.72 11.19
C SER A 400 26.25 -22.90 10.28
N VAL A 401 25.98 -22.69 8.99
CA VAL A 401 26.08 -23.77 8.01
C VAL A 401 27.55 -24.21 7.94
N ILE A 402 27.96 -25.03 8.91
CA ILE A 402 29.11 -25.88 8.78
C ILE A 402 28.62 -26.98 7.86
N THR A 403 28.74 -26.77 6.55
CA THR A 403 28.71 -27.87 5.59
C THR A 403 29.92 -28.74 5.86
N THR A 404 29.89 -29.53 6.93
CA THR A 404 30.71 -30.74 6.95
C THR A 404 30.19 -31.63 5.84
N LYS A 405 31.07 -32.36 5.15
CA LYS A 405 30.74 -33.16 3.96
C LYS A 405 29.79 -34.34 4.24
N GLU A 406 29.13 -34.37 5.40
CA GLU A 406 28.44 -35.53 5.97
C GLU A 406 27.04 -35.23 6.56
N SER A 407 26.60 -33.97 6.68
CA SER A 407 25.28 -33.66 7.23
C SER A 407 24.19 -33.71 6.15
N SER A 408 23.15 -34.54 6.36
CA SER A 408 21.99 -34.57 5.46
C SER A 408 21.13 -33.30 5.62
N ALA A 409 20.28 -33.01 4.63
CA ALA A 409 19.33 -31.88 4.73
C ALA A 409 18.39 -32.04 5.95
N THR A 410 18.05 -33.29 6.28
CA THR A 410 17.22 -33.63 7.44
C THR A 410 17.89 -33.23 8.74
N ASP A 411 19.18 -33.53 8.89
CA ASP A 411 19.94 -33.19 10.11
C ASP A 411 20.01 -31.68 10.32
N GLU A 412 20.25 -30.91 9.26
CA GLU A 412 20.31 -29.46 9.35
C GLU A 412 18.93 -28.83 9.62
N ALA A 413 17.84 -29.42 9.10
CA ALA A 413 16.47 -28.99 9.43
C ALA A 413 16.14 -29.21 10.92
N TRP A 414 16.53 -30.36 11.49
CA TRP A 414 16.39 -30.61 12.92
C TRP A 414 17.25 -29.68 13.77
N ARG A 415 18.44 -29.33 13.28
CA ARG A 415 19.32 -28.36 13.93
C ARG A 415 18.76 -26.95 13.90
N LEU A 416 18.11 -26.56 12.81
CA LEU A 416 17.39 -25.29 12.72
C LEU A 416 16.29 -25.24 13.81
N LEU A 417 15.47 -26.29 13.91
CA LEU A 417 14.41 -26.37 14.90
C LEU A 417 14.95 -26.27 16.34
N SER A 418 16.05 -26.97 16.65
CA SER A 418 16.66 -26.90 17.98
C SER A 418 17.18 -25.48 18.30
N THR A 419 17.88 -24.85 17.35
CA THR A 419 18.38 -23.48 17.54
C THR A 419 17.27 -22.44 17.73
N TYR A 420 16.14 -22.58 17.03
CA TYR A 420 14.99 -21.70 17.23
C TYR A 420 14.32 -21.89 18.58
N LEU A 421 14.16 -23.14 19.04
CA LEU A 421 13.60 -23.43 20.37
C LEU A 421 14.51 -22.90 21.50
N GLU A 422 15.82 -22.96 21.32
CA GLU A 422 16.78 -22.38 22.27
C GLU A 422 16.76 -20.85 22.29
N ARG A 423 16.63 -20.23 21.11
CA ARG A 423 16.61 -18.76 20.94
C ARG A 423 15.34 -18.13 21.47
N TYR A 424 14.19 -18.79 21.28
CA TYR A 424 12.87 -18.26 21.63
C TYR A 424 12.24 -19.02 22.80
N LYS A 425 12.68 -18.70 24.03
CA LYS A 425 12.13 -19.28 25.26
C LYS A 425 10.94 -18.46 25.76
N VAL A 426 9.85 -19.14 26.14
CA VAL A 426 8.64 -18.52 26.71
C VAL A 426 8.29 -19.22 28.03
N GLN A 427 7.63 -18.48 28.92
CA GLN A 427 7.07 -19.02 30.16
C GLN A 427 6.14 -20.21 29.80
N ASN A 428 6.35 -21.35 30.47
CA ASN A 428 5.68 -22.64 30.23
C ASN A 428 6.10 -23.41 28.97
N ASN A 429 7.17 -23.03 28.27
CA ASN A 429 7.74 -23.85 27.18
C ASN A 429 6.73 -24.31 26.11
N LEU A 430 5.71 -23.50 25.83
CA LEU A 430 4.61 -23.81 24.93
C LEU A 430 5.07 -24.30 23.54
N TYR A 431 6.20 -23.78 23.05
CA TYR A 431 6.75 -24.20 21.76
C TYR A 431 7.31 -25.63 21.78
N HIS A 432 7.91 -26.06 22.88
CA HIS A 432 8.38 -27.44 23.02
C HIS A 432 7.19 -28.40 23.07
N HIS A 433 6.17 -28.07 23.87
CA HIS A 433 4.91 -28.82 23.92
C HIS A 433 4.29 -28.95 22.52
N CYS A 434 4.14 -27.84 21.82
CA CYS A 434 3.56 -27.74 20.49
C CYS A 434 4.31 -28.61 19.45
N VAL A 435 5.64 -28.55 19.44
CA VAL A 435 6.48 -29.40 18.57
C VAL A 435 6.34 -30.88 18.93
N ILE A 436 6.42 -31.24 20.22
CA ILE A 436 6.28 -32.63 20.68
C ILE A 436 4.92 -33.19 20.29
N ASN A 437 3.84 -32.46 20.59
CA ASN A 437 2.48 -32.84 20.23
C ASN A 437 2.35 -33.08 18.72
N LYS A 438 2.96 -32.21 17.89
CA LYS A 438 2.96 -32.39 16.44
C LYS A 438 3.70 -33.66 16.00
N LEU A 439 4.87 -33.94 16.57
CA LEU A 439 5.66 -35.14 16.25
C LEU A 439 4.92 -36.42 16.62
N LEU A 440 4.36 -36.47 17.83
CA LEU A 440 3.59 -37.62 18.31
C LEU A 440 2.32 -37.84 17.49
N SER A 441 1.63 -36.76 17.07
CA SER A 441 0.46 -36.87 16.18
C SER A 441 0.75 -37.49 14.81
N HIS A 442 2.00 -37.45 14.36
CA HIS A 442 2.45 -38.07 13.12
C HIS A 442 3.17 -39.42 13.34
N GLY A 443 3.23 -39.91 14.59
CA GLY A 443 3.87 -41.18 14.92
C GLY A 443 5.40 -41.19 14.77
N VAL A 444 6.04 -40.02 14.80
CA VAL A 444 7.50 -39.90 14.68
C VAL A 444 8.15 -39.98 16.07
N PRO A 445 9.18 -40.81 16.27
CA PRO A 445 9.88 -40.88 17.55
C PRO A 445 10.56 -39.54 17.87
N LEU A 446 10.49 -39.14 19.14
CA LEU A 446 11.03 -37.86 19.59
C LEU A 446 12.57 -37.88 19.61
N PRO A 447 13.24 -36.85 19.08
CA PRO A 447 14.70 -36.74 19.20
C PRO A 447 15.16 -36.63 20.66
N ASN A 448 16.27 -37.31 21.00
CA ASN A 448 16.82 -37.31 22.36
C ASN A 448 17.13 -35.91 22.90
N TRP A 449 17.59 -35.00 22.05
CA TRP A 449 17.88 -33.62 22.47
C TRP A 449 16.61 -32.88 22.91
N LEU A 450 15.46 -33.15 22.28
CA LEU A 450 14.18 -32.53 22.58
C LEU A 450 13.58 -33.10 23.86
N ILE A 451 13.68 -34.43 24.04
CA ILE A 451 13.31 -35.09 25.29
C ILE A 451 14.12 -34.50 26.45
N ASN A 452 15.44 -34.42 26.29
CA ASN A 452 16.33 -33.92 27.34
C ASN A 452 16.12 -32.43 27.65
N SER A 453 15.75 -31.61 26.66
CA SER A 453 15.45 -30.20 26.90
C SER A 453 14.12 -30.02 27.64
N TYR A 454 13.11 -30.82 27.30
CA TYR A 454 11.77 -30.72 27.90
C TYR A 454 11.69 -31.39 29.28
N LYS A 455 12.40 -32.51 29.51
CA LYS A 455 12.57 -33.15 30.84
C LYS A 455 13.04 -32.18 31.92
N LYS A 456 13.93 -31.25 31.55
CA LYS A 456 14.45 -30.22 32.46
C LYS A 456 13.41 -29.18 32.87
N VAL A 457 12.32 -29.05 32.13
CA VAL A 457 11.33 -27.99 32.35
C VAL A 457 10.02 -28.56 32.87
N ASP A 458 9.43 -29.54 32.20
CA ASP A 458 8.19 -30.19 32.67
C ASP A 458 8.14 -31.67 32.24
N ALA A 459 8.65 -32.53 33.10
CA ALA A 459 8.59 -33.97 32.90
C ALA A 459 7.18 -34.55 33.12
N ALA A 460 6.33 -33.89 33.91
CA ALA A 460 4.97 -34.36 34.19
C ALA A 460 4.04 -34.14 32.99
N GLU A 461 4.21 -33.02 32.27
CA GLU A 461 3.52 -32.79 31.00
C GLU A 461 3.99 -33.73 29.91
N LEU A 462 5.29 -34.04 29.83
CA LEU A 462 5.81 -35.04 28.89
C LEU A 462 5.18 -36.43 29.12
N LEU A 463 5.02 -36.84 30.39
CA LEU A 463 4.34 -38.09 30.73
C LEU A 463 2.89 -38.09 30.25
N ARG A 464 2.16 -36.99 30.46
CA ARG A 464 0.78 -36.83 29.95
C ARG A 464 0.72 -36.91 28.43
N LEU A 465 1.70 -36.32 27.73
CA LEU A 465 1.78 -36.42 26.27
C LEU A 465 2.01 -37.85 25.81
N TYR A 466 2.94 -38.60 26.41
CA TYR A 466 3.13 -40.02 26.05
C TYR A 466 1.87 -40.86 26.29
N LEU A 467 1.16 -40.62 27.41
CA LEU A 467 -0.11 -41.28 27.70
C LEU A 467 -1.20 -40.95 26.67
N ASN A 468 -1.31 -39.69 26.25
CA ASN A 468 -2.31 -39.28 25.25
C ASN A 468 -2.11 -39.93 23.87
N TYR A 469 -0.89 -40.40 23.57
CA TYR A 469 -0.53 -41.05 22.31
C TYR A 469 -0.27 -42.55 22.46
N ASP A 470 -0.66 -43.16 23.58
CA ASP A 470 -0.51 -44.59 23.89
C ASP A 470 0.94 -45.13 23.81
N LEU A 471 1.93 -44.26 24.04
CA LEU A 471 3.36 -44.62 24.08
C LEU A 471 3.75 -45.14 25.47
N LEU A 472 3.24 -46.32 25.82
CA LEU A 472 3.36 -46.90 27.17
C LEU A 472 4.80 -47.25 27.56
N GLU A 473 5.62 -47.77 26.63
CA GLU A 473 7.02 -48.13 26.90
C GLU A 473 7.87 -46.91 27.26
N GLU A 474 7.81 -45.86 26.43
CA GLU A 474 8.51 -44.60 26.66
C GLU A 474 8.03 -43.89 27.94
N ALA A 475 6.73 -44.00 28.25
CA ALA A 475 6.17 -43.48 29.49
C ALA A 475 6.71 -44.22 30.72
N VAL A 476 6.84 -45.56 30.66
CA VAL A 476 7.42 -46.38 31.73
C VAL A 476 8.88 -46.02 31.98
N ASP A 477 9.65 -45.84 30.91
CA ASP A 477 11.06 -45.47 31.02
C ASP A 477 11.23 -44.03 31.55
N LEU A 478 10.38 -43.09 31.12
CA LEU A 478 10.35 -41.73 31.68
C LEU A 478 10.04 -41.74 33.18
N VAL A 479 9.02 -42.49 33.63
CA VAL A 479 8.68 -42.59 35.05
C VAL A 479 9.81 -43.24 35.84
N SER A 480 10.42 -44.30 35.31
CA SER A 480 11.55 -44.99 35.95
C SER A 480 12.74 -44.04 36.15
N GLU A 481 13.10 -43.28 35.11
CA GLU A 481 14.16 -42.27 35.19
C GLU A 481 13.79 -41.12 36.12
N TYR A 482 12.52 -40.70 36.13
CA TYR A 482 12.08 -39.58 36.96
C TYR A 482 12.09 -39.95 38.45
N VAL A 483 11.67 -41.17 38.80
CA VAL A 483 11.79 -41.71 40.16
C VAL A 483 13.26 -41.78 40.57
N ASP A 484 14.14 -42.31 39.71
CA ASP A 484 15.59 -42.35 39.98
C ASP A 484 16.17 -40.93 40.18
N ALA A 485 15.72 -39.95 39.40
CA ALA A 485 16.12 -38.55 39.52
C ALA A 485 15.70 -37.90 40.84
N VAL A 486 14.46 -38.14 41.30
CA VAL A 486 14.01 -37.67 42.62
C VAL A 486 14.81 -38.33 43.75
N LEU A 487 15.21 -39.59 43.57
CA LEU A 487 16.09 -40.31 44.50
C LEU A 487 17.57 -39.87 44.42
N GLY A 488 17.90 -38.90 43.55
CA GLY A 488 19.23 -38.29 43.45
C GLY A 488 20.12 -38.82 42.33
N LYS A 489 19.68 -39.82 41.56
CA LYS A 489 20.43 -40.32 40.40
C LYS A 489 20.07 -39.52 39.16
N GLY A 490 20.98 -38.65 38.70
CA GLY A 490 20.73 -37.88 37.48
C GLY A 490 19.71 -36.74 37.64
N HIS A 491 19.53 -36.21 38.85
CA HIS A 491 18.61 -35.13 39.17
C HIS A 491 18.78 -33.87 38.27
N GLN A 492 20.01 -33.64 37.76
CA GLN A 492 20.33 -32.56 36.82
C GLN A 492 19.62 -32.67 35.46
N TYR A 493 19.28 -33.89 35.01
CA TYR A 493 18.57 -34.11 33.74
C TYR A 493 17.10 -33.71 33.81
N PHE A 494 16.53 -33.63 35.01
CA PHE A 494 15.13 -33.26 35.28
C PHE A 494 14.97 -31.85 35.85
N GLY A 495 16.05 -31.07 35.93
CA GLY A 495 16.00 -29.72 36.50
C GLY A 495 15.73 -29.69 38.01
N ILE A 496 15.93 -30.81 38.72
CA ILE A 496 15.69 -30.91 40.16
C ILE A 496 16.93 -30.37 40.90
N GLU A 497 16.77 -29.23 41.57
CA GLU A 497 17.85 -28.58 42.34
C GLU A 497 18.23 -29.38 43.58
N PHE A 498 17.24 -29.90 44.31
CA PHE A 498 17.44 -30.65 45.53
C PHE A 498 16.73 -32.01 45.44
N PRO A 499 17.48 -33.12 45.34
CA PRO A 499 16.88 -34.45 45.41
C PRO A 499 16.38 -34.75 46.82
N LEU A 500 15.66 -35.87 46.97
CA LEU A 500 15.09 -36.31 48.24
C LEU A 500 16.17 -36.34 49.34
N SER A 501 16.03 -35.43 50.31
CA SER A 501 16.93 -35.31 51.45
C SER A 501 16.15 -34.79 52.66
N ALA A 502 16.58 -35.16 53.87
CA ALA A 502 15.97 -34.73 55.13
C ALA A 502 16.07 -33.20 55.37
N THR A 503 16.81 -32.45 54.55
CA THR A 503 16.98 -31.00 54.65
C THR A 503 16.39 -30.22 53.47
N ALA A 504 15.92 -30.92 52.43
CA ALA A 504 15.44 -30.30 51.20
C ALA A 504 13.90 -30.28 51.15
N PRO A 505 13.29 -29.34 50.40
CA PRO A 505 11.86 -29.39 50.11
C PRO A 505 11.52 -30.67 49.32
N MET A 506 10.38 -31.29 49.63
CA MET A 506 9.95 -32.52 48.96
C MET A 506 9.52 -32.25 47.52
N VAL A 507 10.15 -32.94 46.56
CA VAL A 507 9.73 -32.99 45.17
C VAL A 507 8.67 -34.09 45.03
N TRP A 508 7.47 -33.72 44.57
CA TRP A 508 6.35 -34.64 44.41
C TRP A 508 6.32 -35.22 42.99
N LEU A 509 6.08 -36.53 42.91
CA LEU A 509 5.82 -37.21 41.65
C LEU A 509 4.36 -36.97 41.19
N PRO A 510 4.09 -36.97 39.87
CA PRO A 510 2.75 -36.83 39.31
C PRO A 510 1.97 -38.14 39.45
N TYR A 511 1.55 -38.46 40.68
CA TYR A 511 0.86 -39.71 41.00
C TYR A 511 -0.37 -39.97 40.13
N SER A 512 -1.17 -38.96 39.83
CA SER A 512 -2.34 -39.12 38.96
C SER A 512 -2.01 -39.65 37.57
N SER A 513 -0.89 -39.20 36.98
CA SER A 513 -0.46 -39.66 35.65
C SER A 513 0.22 -41.03 35.73
N ILE A 514 0.90 -41.33 36.83
CA ILE A 514 1.47 -42.66 37.09
C ILE A 514 0.36 -43.69 37.30
N ASP A 515 -0.69 -43.36 38.04
CA ASP A 515 -1.85 -44.23 38.25
C ASP A 515 -2.58 -44.50 36.93
N GLN A 516 -2.74 -43.48 36.09
CA GLN A 516 -3.27 -43.63 34.73
C GLN A 516 -2.40 -44.55 33.86
N LEU A 517 -1.07 -44.44 33.94
CA LEU A 517 -0.15 -45.33 33.24
C LEU A 517 -0.30 -46.79 33.72
N LEU A 518 -0.38 -47.00 35.04
CA LEU A 518 -0.58 -48.34 35.62
C LEU A 518 -1.94 -48.93 35.21
N GLN A 519 -2.99 -48.11 35.14
CA GLN A 519 -4.29 -48.53 34.63
C GLN A 519 -4.20 -48.94 33.16
N ALA A 520 -3.61 -48.10 32.30
CA ALA A 520 -3.47 -48.39 30.86
C ALA A 520 -2.64 -49.66 30.60
N LEU A 521 -1.60 -49.90 31.39
CA LEU A 521 -0.81 -51.15 31.34
C LEU A 521 -1.63 -52.37 31.78
N GLY A 522 -2.56 -52.19 32.73
CA GLY A 522 -3.43 -53.24 33.27
C GLY A 522 -4.61 -53.63 32.38
N GLU A 523 -5.10 -52.73 31.52
CA GLU A 523 -6.24 -52.98 30.63
C GLU A 523 -5.97 -54.08 29.59
N ASN A 524 -4.71 -54.28 29.20
CA ASN A 524 -4.27 -55.35 28.29
C ASN A 524 -3.59 -56.51 29.04
N SER A 525 -4.33 -57.16 29.95
CA SER A 525 -3.83 -58.24 30.81
C SER A 525 -3.33 -59.50 30.08
N ALA A 526 -3.54 -59.59 28.76
CA ALA A 526 -3.05 -60.68 27.92
C ALA A 526 -1.60 -60.49 27.45
N ASN A 527 -1.07 -59.26 27.52
CA ASN A 527 0.28 -58.96 27.03
C ASN A 527 1.30 -59.12 28.16
N SER A 528 2.10 -60.18 28.12
CA SER A 528 3.15 -60.46 29.11
C SER A 528 4.16 -59.31 29.22
N HIS A 529 4.34 -58.54 28.15
CA HIS A 529 5.23 -57.38 28.14
C HIS A 529 4.70 -56.24 29.03
N ASN A 530 3.41 -55.92 28.94
CA ASN A 530 2.79 -54.87 29.76
C ASN A 530 2.82 -55.20 31.26
N ILE A 531 2.72 -56.48 31.61
CA ILE A 531 2.85 -56.97 32.99
C ILE A 531 4.28 -56.78 33.50
N ALA A 532 5.29 -57.06 32.67
CA ALA A 532 6.69 -56.82 33.05
C ALA A 532 6.98 -55.32 33.24
N LEU A 533 6.41 -54.46 32.39
CA LEU A 533 6.55 -53.00 32.52
C LEU A 533 5.85 -52.45 33.76
N SER A 534 4.65 -52.95 34.09
CA SER A 534 3.93 -52.52 35.30
C SER A 534 4.66 -52.96 36.58
N GLN A 535 5.21 -54.19 36.60
CA GLN A 535 6.07 -54.66 37.69
C GLN A 535 7.30 -53.77 37.88
N LYS A 536 7.97 -53.39 36.79
CA LYS A 536 9.14 -52.48 36.83
C LYS A 536 8.80 -51.14 37.50
N ILE A 537 7.64 -50.56 37.21
CA ILE A 537 7.20 -49.30 37.84
C ILE A 537 6.88 -49.52 39.32
N LEU A 538 6.14 -50.58 39.65
CA LEU A 538 5.77 -50.87 41.04
C LEU A 538 7.00 -51.07 41.92
N ASP A 539 8.00 -51.85 41.46
CA ASP A 539 9.26 -52.06 42.17
C ASP A 539 10.00 -50.74 42.44
N LYS A 540 10.00 -49.82 41.45
CA LYS A 540 10.61 -48.49 41.59
C LYS A 540 9.86 -47.59 42.55
N LEU A 541 8.52 -47.63 42.52
CA LEU A 541 7.67 -46.86 43.45
C LEU A 541 7.79 -47.38 44.88
N GLU A 542 7.93 -48.69 45.08
CA GLU A 542 8.21 -49.27 46.39
C GLU A 542 9.56 -48.83 46.96
N ASP A 543 10.63 -48.86 46.15
CA ASP A 543 11.95 -48.34 46.56
C ASP A 543 11.88 -46.83 46.90
N TYR A 544 11.11 -46.06 46.11
CA TYR A 544 10.85 -44.66 46.41
C TYR A 544 10.13 -44.46 47.74
N GLN A 545 9.02 -45.17 47.98
CA GLN A 545 8.24 -45.07 49.23
C GLN A 545 9.09 -45.42 50.46
N GLN A 546 9.90 -46.49 50.40
CA GLN A 546 10.80 -46.86 51.49
C GLN A 546 11.83 -45.76 51.81
N LYS A 547 12.37 -45.10 50.79
CA LYS A 547 13.33 -44.00 50.96
C LYS A 547 12.68 -42.72 51.47
N VAL A 548 11.47 -42.41 51.02
CA VAL A 548 10.67 -41.29 51.54
C VAL A 548 10.34 -41.51 53.01
N ASP A 549 9.91 -42.70 53.41
CA ASP A 549 9.62 -43.03 54.80
C ASP A 549 10.85 -42.83 55.70
N LYS A 550 12.02 -43.28 55.23
CA LYS A 550 13.30 -43.09 55.94
C LYS A 550 13.65 -41.60 56.05
N ALA A 551 13.61 -40.86 54.95
CA ALA A 551 13.93 -39.43 54.93
C ALA A 551 12.96 -38.61 55.81
N THR A 552 11.69 -38.98 55.84
CA THR A 552 10.66 -38.34 56.67
C THR A 552 10.91 -38.60 58.16
N ARG A 553 11.28 -39.83 58.55
CA ARG A 553 11.68 -40.14 59.94
C ARG A 553 12.92 -39.36 60.35
N ASP A 554 13.92 -39.25 59.48
CA ASP A 554 15.15 -38.50 59.74
C ASP A 554 14.88 -36.98 59.88
N LEU A 555 13.95 -36.44 59.08
CA LEU A 555 13.50 -35.05 59.18
C LEU A 555 12.76 -34.80 60.50
N LEU A 556 11.85 -35.69 60.90
CA LEU A 556 11.14 -35.59 62.18
C LEU A 556 12.10 -35.67 63.38
N TYR A 557 13.09 -36.56 63.32
CA TYR A 557 14.12 -36.66 64.36
C TYR A 557 14.94 -35.37 64.48
N ARG A 558 15.33 -34.76 63.36
CA ARG A 558 16.05 -33.48 63.34
C ARG A 558 15.23 -32.28 63.80
N ARG A 559 13.90 -32.35 63.67
CA ARG A 559 12.99 -31.27 64.08
C ARG A 559 12.63 -31.32 65.57
N ASN A 560 12.83 -32.48 66.19
CA ASN A 560 12.61 -32.74 67.62
C ASN A 560 13.88 -32.59 68.49
N LEU A 561 15.04 -32.42 67.84
CA LEU A 561 16.30 -31.95 68.44
C LEU A 561 16.37 -30.42 68.33
#